data_AF-R7BK58-F1
#
_entry.id   AF-R7BK58-F1
#
_cell.length_a   1.000
_cell.length_b   1.000
_cell.length_c   1.000
_cell.angle_alpha   90.00
_cell.angle_beta   90.00
_cell.angle_gamma   90.00
#
_symmetry.space_group_name_H-M   'P 1'
#
loop_
_entity.id
_entity.type
_entity.pdbx_description
1 polymer ?
#
loop_
_entity_poly.entity_id
_entity_poly.type
_entity_poly.pdbx_seq_one_letter_code
_entity_poly.pdbx_strand_id
1 'polypeptide(L)'
;MFTINGIEWNLIFVNSASPDLLRSDGTTSLAVTDWSCRSIFVSTAPKGAYLRRIIAHELCHAFCFSYDIEMPIEQEEYLAGWISLYGTDLVYLLDNIMSSLARRAV
;
A
#
# COMPACT_ATOMS: atom_id res chain seq x y z
N MET A 1 -0.17 -14.04 2.40
CA MET A 1 -1.43 -13.57 3.01
C MET A 1 -1.08 -12.81 4.26
N PHE A 2 -1.82 -11.76 4.57
CA PHE A 2 -1.64 -10.95 5.77
C PHE A 2 -3.01 -10.43 6.24
N THR A 3 -3.07 -9.86 7.43
CA THR A 3 -4.33 -9.43 8.04
C THR A 3 -4.29 -7.94 8.37
N ILE A 4 -5.36 -7.23 8.02
CA ILE A 4 -5.61 -5.84 8.45
C ILE A 4 -6.97 -5.82 9.14
N ASN A 5 -7.05 -5.35 10.38
CA ASN A 5 -8.29 -5.25 11.15
C ASN A 5 -9.16 -6.54 11.14
N GLY A 6 -8.53 -7.71 11.24
CA GLY A 6 -9.22 -9.01 11.20
C GLY A 6 -9.66 -9.48 9.80
N ILE A 7 -9.45 -8.70 8.75
CA ILE A 7 -9.73 -9.05 7.36
C ILE A 7 -8.46 -9.63 6.73
N GLU A 8 -8.59 -10.80 6.12
CA GLU A 8 -7.50 -11.48 5.41
C GLU A 8 -7.35 -10.93 3.99
N TRP A 9 -6.12 -10.55 3.65
CA TRP A 9 -5.73 -10.01 2.36
C TRP A 9 -4.69 -10.89 1.65
N ASN A 10 -4.84 -10.98 0.33
CA ASN A 10 -3.88 -11.62 -0.54
C ASN A 10 -2.97 -10.57 -1.20
N LEU A 11 -1.68 -10.87 -1.30
CA LEU A 11 -0.74 -10.13 -2.15
C LEU A 11 -0.31 -11.06 -3.28
N ILE A 12 -0.75 -10.76 -4.50
CA ILE A 12 -0.60 -11.65 -5.66
C ILE A 12 0.24 -10.93 -6.71
N PHE A 13 1.34 -11.57 -7.09
CA PHE A 13 2.18 -11.07 -8.18
C PHE A 13 1.69 -11.63 -9.51
N VAL A 14 1.40 -10.75 -10.47
CA VAL A 14 0.88 -11.12 -11.79
C VAL A 14 1.79 -10.62 -12.91
N ASN A 15 1.61 -11.18 -14.11
CA ASN A 15 2.29 -10.67 -15.30
C ASN A 15 1.79 -9.25 -15.60
N SER A 16 2.65 -8.36 -16.10
CA SER A 16 2.26 -6.99 -16.47
C SER A 16 1.14 -6.91 -17.53
N ALA A 17 0.96 -7.97 -18.32
CA ALA A 17 -0.13 -8.07 -19.29
C ALA A 17 -1.41 -8.73 -18.72
N SER A 18 -1.47 -8.98 -17.41
CA SER A 18 -2.65 -9.61 -16.78
C SER A 18 -3.87 -8.68 -16.87
N PRO A 19 -5.06 -9.20 -17.19
CA PRO A 19 -6.29 -8.40 -17.18
C PRO A 19 -6.60 -7.80 -15.80
N ASP A 20 -6.09 -8.39 -14.70
CA ASP A 20 -6.28 -7.87 -13.34
C ASP A 20 -5.62 -6.50 -13.12
N LEU A 21 -4.65 -6.13 -13.97
CA LEU A 21 -3.98 -4.83 -13.95
C LEU A 21 -4.61 -3.83 -14.94
N LEU A 22 -5.59 -4.27 -15.73
CA LEU A 22 -6.26 -3.42 -16.70
C LEU A 22 -7.30 -2.55 -16.00
N ARG A 23 -7.14 -1.23 -16.10
CA ARG A 23 -8.14 -0.27 -15.63
C ARG A 23 -9.28 -0.18 -16.64
N SER A 24 -10.44 0.28 -16.17
CA SER A 24 -11.65 0.45 -17.00
C SER A 24 -11.47 1.40 -18.19
N ASP A 25 -10.45 2.27 -18.15
CA ASP A 25 -10.09 3.21 -19.23
C ASP A 25 -9.13 2.61 -20.27
N GLY A 26 -8.76 1.33 -20.14
CA GLY A 26 -7.84 0.62 -21.03
C GLY A 26 -6.36 0.83 -20.71
N THR A 27 -6.04 1.60 -19.67
CA THR A 27 -4.65 1.75 -19.21
C THR A 27 -4.24 0.59 -18.29
N THR A 28 -2.95 0.26 -18.28
CA THR A 28 -2.40 -0.79 -17.42
C THR A 28 -1.77 -0.17 -16.18
N SER A 29 -2.26 -0.55 -14.99
CA SER A 29 -1.65 -0.17 -13.71
C SER A 29 -0.49 -1.09 -13.34
N LEU A 30 0.41 -0.64 -12.47
CA LEU A 30 1.47 -1.49 -11.91
C LEU A 30 1.00 -2.30 -10.70
N ALA A 31 -0.08 -1.85 -10.06
CA ALA A 31 -0.79 -2.59 -9.03
C ALA A 31 -2.23 -2.13 -8.92
N VAL A 32 -3.08 -2.97 -8.32
CA VAL A 32 -4.49 -2.70 -8.04
C VAL A 32 -4.87 -3.35 -6.72
N THR A 33 -5.59 -2.60 -5.88
CA THR A 33 -6.26 -3.14 -4.69
C THR A 33 -7.73 -3.39 -4.99
N ASP A 34 -8.16 -4.64 -4.86
CA ASP A 34 -9.54 -5.06 -5.10
C ASP A 34 -10.18 -5.59 -3.80
N TRP A 35 -11.18 -4.85 -3.33
CA TRP A 35 -11.98 -5.19 -2.16
C TRP A 35 -12.84 -6.45 -2.36
N SER A 36 -13.38 -6.67 -3.57
CA SER A 36 -14.34 -7.76 -3.83
C SER A 36 -13.74 -9.14 -3.58
N CYS A 37 -12.45 -9.28 -3.89
CA CYS A 37 -11.67 -10.49 -3.66
C CYS A 37 -10.61 -10.34 -2.55
N ARG A 38 -10.59 -9.20 -1.83
CA ARG A 38 -9.61 -8.86 -0.78
C ARG A 38 -8.18 -9.16 -1.21
N SER A 39 -7.81 -8.66 -2.37
CA SER A 39 -6.52 -8.95 -3.00
C SER A 39 -5.86 -7.68 -3.52
N ILE A 40 -4.55 -7.62 -3.32
CA ILE A 40 -3.67 -6.64 -3.95
C ILE A 40 -2.92 -7.37 -5.06
N PHE A 41 -3.18 -6.98 -6.30
CA PHE A 41 -2.47 -7.48 -7.47
C PHE A 41 -1.31 -6.56 -7.79
N VAL A 42 -0.11 -7.10 -7.96
CA VAL A 42 1.09 -6.32 -8.25
C VAL A 42 1.80 -6.90 -9.46
N SER A 43 2.18 -6.05 -10.41
CA SER A 43 3.02 -6.44 -11.53
C SER A 43 4.36 -7.01 -11.05
N THR A 44 4.85 -8.02 -11.75
CA THR A 44 6.19 -8.59 -11.54
C THR A 44 7.34 -7.73 -12.13
N ALA A 45 7.03 -6.65 -12.85
CA ALA A 45 8.01 -5.75 -13.44
C ALA A 45 8.78 -4.86 -12.42
N PRO A 46 8.11 -4.13 -11.48
CA PRO A 46 8.80 -3.28 -10.51
C PRO A 46 9.63 -4.08 -9.51
N LYS A 47 10.77 -3.53 -9.08
CA LYS A 47 11.70 -4.14 -8.12
C LYS A 47 12.24 -3.14 -7.10
N GLY A 48 12.77 -3.66 -5.99
CA GLY A 48 13.52 -2.89 -4.99
C GLY A 48 12.69 -1.75 -4.39
N ALA A 49 13.30 -0.57 -4.29
CA ALA A 49 12.67 0.61 -3.70
C ALA A 49 11.39 1.04 -4.43
N TYR A 50 11.30 0.83 -5.75
CA TYR A 50 10.12 1.19 -6.51
C TYR A 50 8.93 0.26 -6.21
N LEU A 51 9.18 -1.06 -6.16
CA LEU A 51 8.18 -2.04 -5.74
C LEU A 51 7.68 -1.75 -4.32
N ARG A 52 8.59 -1.40 -3.41
CA ARG A 52 8.27 -1.04 -2.03
C ARG A 52 7.28 0.13 -1.96
N ARG A 53 7.48 1.17 -2.79
CA ARG A 53 6.60 2.34 -2.87
C ARG A 53 5.20 1.97 -3.38
N ILE A 54 5.14 1.15 -4.44
CA ILE A 54 3.87 0.64 -4.98
C ILE A 54 3.10 -0.14 -3.93
N ILE A 55 3.75 -1.09 -3.23
CA ILE A 55 3.06 -1.87 -2.18
C ILE A 55 2.58 -0.97 -1.04
N ALA A 56 3.36 0.05 -0.65
CA ALA A 56 2.93 1.00 0.39
C ALA A 56 1.69 1.81 -0.03
N HIS A 57 1.59 2.19 -1.30
CA HIS A 57 0.41 2.83 -1.88
C HIS A 57 -0.81 1.92 -1.77
N GLU A 58 -0.72 0.68 -2.26
CA GLU A 58 -1.83 -0.28 -2.24
C GLU A 58 -2.25 -0.68 -0.83
N LEU A 59 -1.29 -0.78 0.10
CA LEU A 59 -1.62 -1.01 1.51
C LEU A 59 -2.46 0.13 2.08
N CYS A 60 -2.26 1.39 1.65
CA CYS A 60 -3.10 2.49 2.08
C CYS A 60 -4.58 2.24 1.73
N HIS A 61 -4.87 1.83 0.49
CA HIS A 61 -6.22 1.47 0.05
C HIS A 61 -6.78 0.30 0.87
N ALA A 62 -6.00 -0.77 1.03
CA ALA A 62 -6.41 -1.93 1.82
C ALA A 62 -6.72 -1.56 3.28
N PHE A 63 -5.98 -0.62 3.87
CA PHE A 63 -6.28 -0.08 5.19
C PHE A 63 -7.59 0.71 5.19
N CYS A 64 -7.81 1.60 4.22
CA CYS A 64 -9.05 2.37 4.14
C CYS A 64 -10.27 1.42 4.08
N PHE A 65 -10.22 0.41 3.21
CA PHE A 65 -11.26 -0.62 3.15
C PHE A 65 -11.42 -1.40 4.45
N SER A 66 -10.31 -1.82 5.07
CA SER A 66 -10.37 -2.69 6.25
C SER A 66 -10.88 -1.98 7.51
N TYR A 67 -10.79 -0.65 7.56
CA TYR A 67 -11.27 0.17 8.66
C TYR A 67 -12.56 0.94 8.32
N ASP A 68 -13.18 0.64 7.18
CA ASP A 68 -14.41 1.32 6.73
C ASP A 68 -14.25 2.85 6.66
N ILE A 69 -13.08 3.30 6.19
CA ILE A 69 -12.73 4.71 6.07
C ILE A 69 -13.21 5.20 4.70
N GLU A 70 -14.27 5.98 4.68
CA GLU A 70 -14.79 6.60 3.47
C GLU A 70 -14.12 7.95 3.20
N MET A 71 -13.58 8.12 1.99
CA MET A 71 -13.00 9.37 1.52
C MET A 71 -13.36 9.58 0.03
N PRO A 72 -13.42 10.82 -0.46
CA PRO A 72 -13.40 11.08 -1.89
C PRO A 72 -12.16 10.43 -2.53
N ILE A 73 -12.33 9.78 -3.68
CA ILE A 73 -11.26 9.00 -4.34
C ILE A 73 -9.98 9.82 -4.58
N GLU A 74 -10.11 11.10 -4.92
CA GLU A 74 -8.94 11.99 -5.10
C GLU A 74 -8.15 12.20 -3.82
N GLN A 75 -8.83 12.26 -2.67
CA GLN A 75 -8.19 12.39 -1.36
C GLN A 75 -7.54 11.08 -0.93
N GLU A 76 -8.17 9.96 -1.21
CA GLU A 76 -7.61 8.63 -0.95
C GLU A 76 -6.32 8.40 -1.76
N GLU A 77 -6.36 8.67 -3.06
CA GLU A 77 -5.19 8.58 -3.95
C GLU A 77 -4.07 9.52 -3.53
N TYR A 78 -4.41 10.74 -3.09
CA TYR A 78 -3.43 11.68 -2.53
C TYR A 78 -2.77 11.13 -1.25
N LEU A 79 -3.55 10.58 -0.33
CA LEU A 79 -3.04 9.96 0.90
C LEU A 79 -2.15 8.75 0.58
N ALA A 80 -2.60 7.87 -0.31
CA ALA A 80 -1.84 6.71 -0.75
C ALA A 80 -0.53 7.12 -1.43
N GLY A 81 -0.54 8.19 -2.25
CA GLY A 81 0.65 8.80 -2.83
C GLY A 81 1.60 9.35 -1.77
N TRP A 82 1.08 10.03 -0.75
CA TRP A 82 1.88 10.54 0.36
C TRP A 82 2.52 9.41 1.18
N ILE A 83 1.79 8.33 1.46
CA ILE A 83 2.31 7.14 2.16
C ILE A 83 3.43 6.47 1.36
N SER A 84 3.23 6.32 0.06
CA SER A 84 4.20 5.77 -0.88
C SER A 84 5.51 6.55 -0.91
N LEU A 85 5.42 7.88 -0.91
CA LEU A 85 6.59 8.76 -1.03
C LEU A 85 7.30 9.03 0.30
N TYR A 86 6.55 9.25 1.37
CA TYR A 86 7.06 9.81 2.63
C TYR A 86 6.71 8.98 3.86
N GLY A 87 5.63 8.20 3.82
CA GLY A 87 5.07 7.55 5.01
C GLY A 87 6.05 6.63 5.72
N THR A 88 6.85 5.87 4.96
CA THR A 88 7.86 4.99 5.59
C THR A 88 8.96 5.78 6.28
N ASP A 89 9.51 6.79 5.61
CA ASP A 89 10.65 7.55 6.13
C ASP A 89 10.24 8.26 7.42
N LEU A 90 8.98 8.71 7.51
CA LEU A 90 8.40 9.21 8.75
C LEU A 90 8.40 8.16 9.86
N VAL A 91 7.91 6.95 9.61
CA VAL A 91 7.85 5.88 10.63
C VAL A 91 9.26 5.51 11.11
N TYR A 92 10.23 5.36 10.20
CA TYR A 92 11.61 5.06 10.59
C TYR A 92 12.25 6.20 11.39
N LEU A 93 11.98 7.45 11.03
CA LEU A 93 12.46 8.59 11.81
C LEU A 93 11.83 8.59 13.22
N LEU A 94 10.53 8.33 13.33
CA LEU A 94 9.83 8.21 14.61
C LEU A 94 10.46 7.12 15.49
N ASP A 95 10.64 5.91 14.97
CA ASP A 95 11.22 4.79 15.71
C ASP A 95 12.64 5.09 16.20
N ASN A 96 13.44 5.77 15.38
CA ASN A 96 14.79 6.20 15.73
C ASN A 96 14.78 7.23 16.88
N ILE A 97 13.87 8.20 16.83
CA ILE A 97 13.71 9.20 17.90
C ILE A 97 13.29 8.52 19.19
N MET A 98 12.26 7.66 19.15
CA MET A 98 11.76 6.95 20.33
C MET A 98 12.84 6.07 20.97
N SER A 99 13.61 5.35 20.15
CA SER A 99 14.76 4.55 20.61
C SER A 99 15.87 5.39 21.22
N SER A 100 16.09 6.61 20.73
CA SER A 100 17.04 7.55 21.35
C SER A 100 16.54 8.09 22.69
N LEU A 101 15.25 8.33 22.84
CA LEU A 101 14.67 8.83 24.10
C LEU A 101 14.71 7.76 25.18
N ALA A 102 14.35 6.51 24.84
CA ALA A 102 14.40 5.38 25.78
C ALA A 102 15.81 5.16 26.35
N ARG A 103 16.85 5.31 25.51
CA ARG A 103 18.26 5.19 25.95
C ARG A 103 18.75 6.31 26.85
N ARG A 104 18.08 7.47 26.88
CA ARG A 104 18.43 8.60 27.76
C ARG A 104 17.72 8.54 29.12
N ALA A 105 16.67 7.73 29.23
CA ALA A 105 15.92 7.53 30.47
C ALA A 105 16.51 6.43 31.37
N VAL A 106 17.63 5.81 30.95
CA VAL A 106 18.40 4.80 31.68
C VAL A 106 19.73 5.39 32.14
#